data_AF-A0AA39NIU6-F1
#
_entry.id   AF-A0AA39NIU6-F1
#
_cell.length_a   1.000
_cell.length_b   1.000
_cell.length_c   1.000
_cell.angle_alpha   90.00
_cell.angle_beta   90.00
_cell.angle_gamma   90.00
#
_symmetry.space_group_name_H-M   'P 1'
#
loop_
_entity.id
_entity.type
_entity.pdbx_description
1 polymer ?
#
loop_
_entity_poly.entity_id
_entity_poly.type
_entity_poly.pdbx_seq_one_letter_code
_entity_poly.pdbx_strand_id
1 'polypeptide(L)'
;MMSNTSLARFEQASGSLVPIINPCTEPFTPNDFTHYEYMARSYVESTDGIQPHKCVHALSEGFRDPLIKDWFMADMHHLCSLDLTNFLLAMRMAFLPRGWDRKLRDEIRSSYQGEDESVTAWMSRLRLNNTLLRHTYFHLTNDELLAHFKSHINNSLSAAHQRRSEAVKEDDLMQWILIIKDIEVSQDAERGSDLDVMQSSPVIFKPTDPRLKRKYSSSDDEVPPKRATMSPPPSTSTSVTTVPLTPIPLSDPSVTHSPGTSLPDRAYSHHVRLPCLTDEQRDWMKEKKGCFKCRRIWAFHTSRECHYGPPDPTTYRGILMQDGINLAFDAPKHYSQSPQLLYNDDDRHWRGWEN
;
A
#
# COMPACT_ATOMS: atom_id res chain seq x y z
N MET A 1 -10.93 25.31 -24.36
CA MET A 1 -10.11 25.13 -23.15
C MET A 1 -10.88 24.20 -22.24
N MET A 2 -10.45 22.94 -22.09
CA MET A 2 -10.98 22.09 -21.03
C MET A 2 -10.26 22.48 -19.74
N SER A 3 -11.02 22.97 -18.76
CA SER A 3 -10.51 23.23 -17.43
C SER A 3 -10.07 21.89 -16.83
N ASN A 4 -8.77 21.66 -16.77
CA ASN A 4 -8.22 20.42 -16.22
C ASN A 4 -8.23 20.53 -14.69
N THR A 5 -9.44 20.46 -14.11
CA THR A 5 -9.63 20.33 -12.67
C THR A 5 -8.99 19.01 -12.29
N SER A 6 -7.86 19.06 -11.58
CA SER A 6 -7.21 17.87 -11.07
C SER A 6 -8.12 17.23 -10.03
N LEU A 7 -8.92 16.26 -10.45
CA LEU A 7 -9.78 15.46 -9.57
C LEU A 7 -8.90 14.77 -8.52
N ALA A 8 -9.41 14.66 -7.30
CA ALA A 8 -8.72 13.87 -6.29
C ALA A 8 -8.79 12.39 -6.71
N ARG A 9 -7.69 11.64 -6.54
CA ARG A 9 -7.64 10.19 -6.84
C ARG A 9 -8.78 9.43 -6.14
N PHE A 10 -9.13 9.85 -4.93
CA PHE A 10 -10.24 9.30 -4.16
C PHE A 10 -11.23 10.40 -3.76
N GLU A 11 -12.52 10.12 -3.90
CA GLU A 11 -13.61 11.03 -3.52
C GLU A 11 -14.73 10.28 -2.80
N GLN A 12 -15.20 10.83 -1.67
CA GLN A 12 -16.39 10.36 -0.96
C GLN A 12 -16.98 11.55 -0.18
N ALA A 13 -18.21 11.95 -0.49
CA ALA A 13 -18.83 13.13 0.12
C ALA A 13 -19.44 12.88 1.51
N SER A 14 -19.79 11.62 1.81
CA SER A 14 -20.19 11.12 3.13
C SER A 14 -19.91 9.63 3.21
N GLY A 15 -19.74 9.08 4.42
CA GLY A 15 -19.49 7.65 4.60
C GLY A 15 -20.48 6.75 3.86
N SER A 16 -21.77 7.12 3.88
CA SER A 16 -22.87 6.39 3.23
C SER A 16 -22.91 6.45 1.69
N LEU A 17 -22.00 7.19 1.05
CA LEU A 17 -21.87 7.27 -0.40
C LEU A 17 -20.72 6.39 -0.88
N VAL A 18 -20.90 5.78 -2.06
CA VAL A 18 -19.89 4.88 -2.65
C VAL A 18 -18.56 5.62 -2.82
N PRO A 19 -17.43 5.05 -2.36
CA PRO A 19 -16.13 5.67 -2.52
C PRO A 19 -15.68 5.58 -3.98
N ILE A 20 -15.32 6.72 -4.56
CA ILE A 20 -14.93 6.83 -5.96
C ILE A 20 -13.41 6.71 -6.07
N ILE A 21 -12.94 5.91 -7.03
CA ILE A 21 -11.55 5.90 -7.50
C ILE A 21 -11.54 6.57 -8.86
N ASN A 22 -11.01 7.79 -8.95
CA ASN A 22 -10.91 8.56 -10.19
C ASN A 22 -9.66 8.16 -11.01
N PRO A 23 -9.68 8.34 -12.34
CA PRO A 23 -8.53 8.09 -13.21
C PRO A 23 -7.28 8.84 -12.72
N CYS A 24 -6.15 8.13 -12.58
CA CYS A 24 -4.89 8.73 -12.14
C CYS A 24 -3.71 8.22 -13.00
N THR A 25 -2.79 9.12 -13.35
CA THR A 25 -1.56 8.78 -14.10
C THR A 25 -0.46 8.21 -13.23
N GLU A 26 -0.44 8.58 -11.95
CA GLU A 26 0.56 8.12 -10.99
C GLU A 26 0.27 6.67 -10.58
N PRO A 27 1.30 5.87 -10.21
CA PRO A 27 1.11 4.54 -9.66
C PRO A 27 0.40 4.58 -8.30
N PHE A 28 -0.26 3.49 -7.93
CA PHE A 28 -0.82 3.34 -6.59
C PHE A 28 0.27 3.06 -5.55
N THR A 29 0.10 3.62 -4.35
CA THR A 29 0.97 3.42 -3.18
C THR A 29 0.25 2.62 -2.09
N PRO A 30 0.97 2.07 -1.11
CA PRO A 30 0.35 1.40 0.04
C PRO A 30 -0.64 2.28 0.82
N ASN A 31 -0.41 3.60 0.83
CA ASN A 31 -1.27 4.58 1.50
C ASN A 31 -2.60 4.79 0.77
N ASP A 32 -2.60 4.76 -0.57
CA ASP A 32 -3.81 4.87 -1.39
C ASP A 32 -4.81 3.76 -1.06
N PHE A 33 -4.34 2.52 -0.98
CA PHE A 33 -5.20 1.39 -0.62
C PHE A 33 -5.64 1.40 0.84
N THR A 34 -4.85 1.94 1.76
CA THR A 34 -5.27 2.12 3.16
C THR A 34 -6.30 3.24 3.31
N HIS A 35 -6.21 4.30 2.51
CA HIS A 35 -7.23 5.35 2.45
C HIS A 35 -8.54 4.82 1.83
N TYR A 36 -8.44 4.13 0.67
CA TYR A 36 -9.61 3.52 0.03
C TYR A 36 -10.27 2.46 0.92
N GLU A 37 -9.48 1.65 1.64
CA GLU A 37 -9.99 0.70 2.65
C GLU A 37 -10.83 1.39 3.73
N TYR A 38 -10.37 2.51 4.28
CA TYR A 38 -11.14 3.28 5.26
C TYR A 38 -12.48 3.77 4.69
N MET A 39 -12.46 4.35 3.50
CA MET A 39 -13.65 4.85 2.80
C MET A 39 -14.65 3.71 2.48
N ALA A 40 -14.14 2.57 2.04
CA ALA A 40 -14.92 1.37 1.72
C ALA A 40 -15.54 0.71 2.96
N ARG A 41 -14.79 0.59 4.06
CA ARG A 41 -15.34 0.14 5.35
C ARG A 41 -16.43 1.08 5.84
N SER A 42 -16.19 2.39 5.82
CA SER A 42 -17.19 3.40 6.22
C SER A 42 -18.47 3.30 5.39
N TYR A 43 -18.37 3.06 4.09
CA TYR A 43 -19.52 2.82 3.22
C TYR A 43 -20.30 1.56 3.60
N VAL A 44 -19.61 0.43 3.79
CA VAL A 44 -20.25 -0.84 4.13
C VAL A 44 -20.89 -0.83 5.52
N GLU A 45 -20.31 -0.07 6.46
CA GLU A 45 -20.80 0.05 7.84
C GLU A 45 -21.94 1.08 8.00
N SER A 46 -21.99 2.12 7.14
CA SER A 46 -22.99 3.21 7.25
C SER A 46 -24.12 3.15 6.21
N THR A 47 -24.05 2.26 5.23
CA THR A 47 -25.14 2.05 4.25
C THR A 47 -25.98 0.83 4.63
N ASP A 48 -27.21 1.09 5.06
CA ASP A 48 -28.18 0.04 5.41
C ASP A 48 -28.45 -0.93 4.24
N GLY A 49 -28.57 -2.21 4.57
CA GLY A 49 -29.03 -3.26 3.65
C GLY A 49 -27.98 -3.88 2.73
N ILE A 50 -26.73 -3.40 2.72
CA ILE A 50 -25.64 -4.06 1.97
C ILE A 50 -25.42 -5.47 2.52
N GLN A 51 -25.68 -6.47 1.68
CA GLN A 51 -25.41 -7.87 2.02
C GLN A 51 -23.90 -8.13 1.94
N PRO A 52 -23.29 -8.91 2.87
CA PRO A 52 -21.84 -9.15 2.86
C PRO A 52 -21.29 -9.64 1.51
N HIS A 53 -22.01 -10.54 0.84
CA HIS A 53 -21.65 -11.07 -0.49
C HIS A 53 -21.92 -10.11 -1.68
N LYS A 54 -22.47 -8.92 -1.42
CA LYS A 54 -22.70 -7.84 -2.41
C LYS A 54 -21.85 -6.60 -2.15
N CYS A 55 -21.11 -6.57 -1.04
CA CYS A 55 -20.22 -5.47 -0.65
C CYS A 55 -19.28 -5.05 -1.81
N VAL A 56 -18.52 -5.98 -2.36
CA VAL A 56 -17.57 -5.71 -3.45
C VAL A 56 -18.27 -5.22 -4.72
N HIS A 57 -19.43 -5.78 -5.07
CA HIS A 57 -20.24 -5.30 -6.19
C HIS A 57 -20.72 -3.87 -5.96
N ALA A 58 -21.20 -3.53 -4.76
CA ALA A 58 -21.68 -2.18 -4.44
C ALA A 58 -20.54 -1.14 -4.51
N LEU A 59 -19.33 -1.52 -4.08
CA LEU A 59 -18.12 -0.70 -4.23
C LEU A 59 -17.74 -0.45 -5.70
N SER A 60 -18.02 -1.41 -6.60
CA SER A 60 -17.61 -1.31 -8.01
C SER A 60 -18.29 -0.18 -8.80
N GLU A 61 -19.43 0.31 -8.32
CA GLU A 61 -20.09 1.52 -8.86
C GLU A 61 -19.20 2.77 -8.73
N GLY A 62 -18.21 2.75 -7.83
CA GLY A 62 -17.21 3.81 -7.64
C GLY A 62 -15.96 3.71 -8.53
N PHE A 63 -15.77 2.63 -9.29
CA PHE A 63 -14.56 2.43 -10.11
C PHE A 63 -14.63 3.24 -11.41
N ARG A 64 -14.04 4.44 -11.40
CA ARG A 64 -13.90 5.30 -12.58
C ARG A 64 -12.51 5.22 -13.22
N ASP A 65 -11.49 4.88 -12.45
CA ASP A 65 -10.16 4.57 -12.98
C ASP A 65 -10.22 3.36 -13.94
N PRO A 66 -9.74 3.51 -15.21
CA PRO A 66 -9.84 2.43 -16.19
C PRO A 66 -9.08 1.17 -15.81
N LEU A 67 -7.92 1.29 -15.15
CA LEU A 67 -7.10 0.13 -14.79
C LEU A 67 -7.76 -0.68 -13.67
N ILE A 68 -8.30 -0.01 -12.65
CA ILE A 68 -9.12 -0.67 -11.61
C ILE A 68 -10.34 -1.34 -12.25
N LYS A 69 -11.03 -0.64 -13.15
CA LYS A 69 -12.27 -1.11 -13.76
C LYS A 69 -12.05 -2.33 -14.66
N ASP A 70 -11.05 -2.28 -15.55
CA ASP A 70 -10.76 -3.39 -16.46
C ASP A 70 -10.27 -4.63 -15.69
N TRP A 71 -9.42 -4.45 -14.68
CA TRP A 71 -9.03 -5.53 -13.76
C TRP A 71 -10.24 -6.14 -13.04
N PHE A 72 -11.14 -5.31 -12.52
CA PHE A 72 -12.34 -5.78 -11.85
C PHE A 72 -13.27 -6.54 -12.80
N MET A 73 -13.52 -6.02 -14.00
CA MET A 73 -14.39 -6.64 -14.99
C MET A 73 -13.83 -7.99 -15.50
N ALA A 74 -12.50 -8.12 -15.58
CA ALA A 74 -11.84 -9.35 -16.05
C ALA A 74 -12.07 -10.57 -15.14
N ASP A 75 -12.25 -10.37 -13.82
CA ASP A 75 -12.50 -11.45 -12.86
C ASP A 75 -13.64 -11.13 -11.86
N MET A 76 -14.65 -10.39 -12.34
CA MET A 76 -15.75 -9.83 -11.53
C MET A 76 -16.44 -10.90 -10.68
N HIS A 77 -16.65 -12.09 -11.22
CA HIS A 77 -17.33 -13.18 -10.50
C HIS A 77 -16.50 -13.68 -9.31
N HIS A 78 -15.17 -13.80 -9.44
CA HIS A 78 -14.32 -14.17 -8.32
C HIS A 78 -14.20 -13.02 -7.32
N LEU A 79 -13.96 -11.79 -7.78
CA LEU A 79 -13.74 -10.64 -6.90
C LEU A 79 -15.00 -10.35 -6.05
N CYS A 80 -16.19 -10.45 -6.64
CA CYS A 80 -17.46 -10.35 -5.90
C CYS A 80 -17.73 -11.51 -4.94
N SER A 81 -17.01 -12.64 -5.04
CA SER A 81 -17.12 -13.74 -4.08
C SER A 81 -16.23 -13.57 -2.85
N LEU A 82 -15.38 -12.53 -2.80
CA LEU A 82 -14.50 -12.25 -1.69
C LEU A 82 -15.22 -11.41 -0.62
N ASP A 83 -14.82 -11.57 0.64
CA ASP A 83 -15.08 -10.53 1.64
C ASP A 83 -14.21 -9.28 1.38
N LEU A 84 -14.55 -8.17 2.04
CA LEU A 84 -13.88 -6.89 1.86
C LEU A 84 -12.36 -6.96 2.12
N THR A 85 -11.91 -7.75 3.09
CA THR A 85 -10.48 -7.85 3.43
C THR A 85 -9.72 -8.56 2.31
N ASN A 86 -10.26 -9.70 1.85
CA ASN A 86 -9.65 -10.46 0.76
C ASN A 86 -9.73 -9.71 -0.58
N PHE A 87 -10.78 -8.92 -0.84
CA PHE A 87 -10.87 -8.04 -2.01
C PHE A 87 -9.81 -6.94 -1.98
N LEU A 88 -9.64 -6.24 -0.85
CA LEU A 88 -8.61 -5.20 -0.71
C LEU A 88 -7.20 -5.76 -0.80
N LEU A 89 -6.96 -6.98 -0.31
CA LEU A 89 -5.70 -7.71 -0.54
C LEU A 89 -5.47 -7.99 -2.04
N ALA A 90 -6.51 -8.43 -2.77
CA ALA A 90 -6.41 -8.65 -4.22
C ALA A 90 -6.08 -7.35 -4.98
N MET A 91 -6.69 -6.22 -4.61
CA MET A 91 -6.32 -4.89 -5.16
C MET A 91 -4.85 -4.57 -4.88
N ARG A 92 -4.39 -4.69 -3.63
CA ARG A 92 -2.99 -4.42 -3.25
C ARG A 92 -2.01 -5.31 -4.02
N MET A 93 -2.35 -6.58 -4.25
CA MET A 93 -1.52 -7.51 -5.03
C MET A 93 -1.50 -7.20 -6.53
N ALA A 94 -2.58 -6.64 -7.08
CA ALA A 94 -2.67 -6.28 -8.50
C ALA A 94 -1.92 -5.00 -8.86
N PHE A 95 -1.92 -4.00 -7.96
CA PHE A 95 -1.49 -2.63 -8.29
C PHE A 95 -0.24 -2.13 -7.54
N LEU A 96 0.25 -2.83 -6.51
CA LEU A 96 1.49 -2.45 -5.82
C LEU A 96 2.72 -3.20 -6.37
N PRO A 97 3.91 -2.56 -6.44
CA PRO A 97 5.14 -3.22 -6.88
C PRO A 97 5.48 -4.46 -6.05
N ARG A 98 5.92 -5.55 -6.69
CA ARG A 98 6.28 -6.80 -5.99
C ARG A 98 7.34 -6.54 -4.92
N GLY A 99 7.07 -6.97 -3.68
CA GLY A 99 7.99 -6.81 -2.53
C GLY A 99 7.97 -5.44 -1.85
N TRP A 100 6.99 -4.57 -2.15
CA TRP A 100 6.78 -3.29 -1.45
C TRP A 100 6.71 -3.46 0.08
N ASP A 101 6.07 -4.55 0.52
CA ASP A 101 5.82 -4.92 1.91
C ASP A 101 7.10 -5.32 2.65
N ARG A 102 7.92 -6.15 2.01
CA ARG A 102 9.28 -6.47 2.47
C ARG A 102 10.13 -5.21 2.61
N LYS A 103 10.18 -4.38 1.56
CA LYS A 103 10.99 -3.16 1.54
C LYS A 103 10.60 -2.22 2.68
N LEU A 104 9.31 -1.96 2.84
CA LEU A 104 8.79 -1.07 3.90
C LEU A 104 9.04 -1.62 5.31
N ARG A 105 8.96 -2.94 5.52
CA ARG A 105 9.36 -3.57 6.80
C ARG A 105 10.86 -3.43 7.06
N ASP A 106 11.68 -3.60 6.03
CA ASP A 106 13.13 -3.51 6.16
C ASP A 106 13.55 -2.04 6.43
N GLU A 107 12.87 -1.07 5.82
CA GLU A 107 12.95 0.36 6.16
C GLU A 107 12.59 0.61 7.64
N ILE A 108 11.44 0.12 8.11
CA ILE A 108 11.03 0.21 9.54
C ILE A 108 12.12 -0.36 10.45
N ARG A 109 12.60 -1.58 10.19
CA ARG A 109 13.61 -2.26 11.04
C ARG A 109 15.00 -1.60 11.00
N SER A 110 15.31 -0.83 9.96
CA SER A 110 16.56 -0.07 9.83
C SER A 110 16.51 1.32 10.46
N SER A 111 15.35 1.76 10.94
CA SER A 111 15.15 3.11 11.48
C SER A 111 15.71 3.25 12.90
N TYR A 112 16.45 4.33 13.13
CA TYR A 112 16.90 4.77 14.45
C TYR A 112 16.33 6.16 14.74
N GLN A 113 16.17 6.50 16.01
CA GLN A 113 15.78 7.86 16.39
C GLN A 113 16.93 8.81 16.06
N GLY A 114 16.66 9.86 15.27
CA GLY A 114 17.65 10.91 15.00
C GLY A 114 18.05 11.68 16.28
N GLU A 115 19.22 12.32 16.26
CA GLU A 115 19.72 13.10 17.42
C GLU A 115 18.79 14.28 17.76
N ASP A 116 18.24 14.95 16.74
CA ASP A 116 17.28 16.05 16.85
C ASP A 116 15.81 15.62 16.59
N GLU A 117 15.53 14.32 16.42
CA GLU A 117 14.17 13.82 16.15
C GLU A 117 13.45 13.46 17.47
N SER A 118 12.33 14.11 17.77
CA SER A 118 11.46 13.71 18.90
C SER A 118 11.05 12.24 18.75
N VAL A 119 11.16 11.50 19.85
CA VAL A 119 10.77 10.09 19.94
C VAL A 119 9.31 9.89 19.52
N THR A 120 8.45 10.88 19.80
CA THR A 120 7.03 10.85 19.39
C THR A 120 6.88 10.91 17.87
N ALA A 121 7.65 11.75 17.17
CA ALA A 121 7.60 11.86 15.71
C ALA A 121 8.12 10.58 15.05
N TRP A 122 9.28 10.11 15.50
CA TRP A 122 9.93 8.87 15.06
C TRP A 122 9.00 7.65 15.19
N MET A 123 8.48 7.40 16.40
CA MET A 123 7.57 6.27 16.66
C MET A 123 6.25 6.39 15.88
N SER A 124 5.73 7.62 15.69
CA SER A 124 4.48 7.82 14.93
C SER A 124 4.66 7.48 13.45
N ARG A 125 5.77 7.92 12.84
CA ARG A 125 6.17 7.57 11.47
C ARG A 125 6.30 6.04 11.30
N LEU A 126 6.96 5.37 12.24
CA LEU A 126 7.12 3.91 12.21
C LEU A 126 5.81 3.15 12.40
N ARG A 127 4.93 3.60 13.29
CA ARG A 127 3.59 3.00 13.49
C ARG A 127 2.65 3.24 12.30
N LEU A 128 2.77 4.37 11.62
CA LEU A 128 2.05 4.64 10.38
C LEU A 128 2.54 3.71 9.25
N ASN A 129 3.85 3.60 9.05
CA ASN A 129 4.43 2.67 8.08
C ASN A 129 4.04 1.21 8.38
N ASN A 130 4.05 0.79 9.65
CA ASN A 130 3.60 -0.56 10.02
C ASN A 130 2.10 -0.75 9.77
N THR A 131 1.28 0.30 9.90
CA THR A 131 -0.16 0.25 9.57
C THR A 131 -0.38 -0.02 8.08
N LEU A 132 0.49 0.47 7.19
CA LEU A 132 0.46 0.15 5.75
C LEU A 132 0.78 -1.32 5.47
N LEU A 133 1.45 -2.03 6.39
CA LEU A 133 1.76 -3.46 6.27
C LEU A 133 0.63 -4.37 6.74
N ARG A 134 -0.48 -3.84 7.28
CA ARG A 134 -1.61 -4.67 7.77
C ARG A 134 -2.09 -5.65 6.70
N HIS A 135 -2.52 -6.81 7.17
CA HIS A 135 -2.92 -7.96 6.34
C HIS A 135 -1.80 -8.61 5.50
N THR A 136 -0.55 -8.14 5.59
CA THR A 136 0.65 -8.84 5.05
C THR A 136 1.36 -9.67 6.13
N TYR A 137 2.27 -10.58 5.74
CA TYR A 137 3.19 -11.25 6.69
C TYR A 137 4.37 -10.37 7.16
N PHE A 138 4.46 -9.14 6.67
CA PHE A 138 5.54 -8.22 7.00
C PHE A 138 5.16 -7.22 8.11
N HIS A 139 3.88 -7.16 8.49
CA HIS A 139 3.38 -6.38 9.64
C HIS A 139 4.04 -6.84 10.95
N LEU A 140 4.67 -5.91 11.65
CA LEU A 140 5.26 -6.15 12.96
C LEU A 140 4.19 -6.19 14.05
N THR A 141 4.31 -7.12 15.00
CA THR A 141 3.45 -7.12 16.20
C THR A 141 3.76 -5.92 17.12
N ASN A 142 2.91 -5.68 18.12
CA ASN A 142 3.20 -4.68 19.15
C ASN A 142 4.51 -5.00 19.89
N ASP A 143 4.77 -6.27 20.19
CA ASP A 143 5.97 -6.75 20.87
C ASP A 143 7.23 -6.53 20.00
N GLU A 144 7.15 -6.81 18.70
CA GLU A 144 8.23 -6.54 17.74
C GLU A 144 8.53 -5.04 17.62
N LEU A 145 7.48 -4.19 17.56
CA LEU A 145 7.63 -2.73 17.56
C LEU A 145 8.25 -2.24 18.88
N LEU A 146 7.82 -2.78 20.02
CA LEU A 146 8.34 -2.39 21.33
C LEU A 146 9.81 -2.79 21.49
N ALA A 147 10.17 -4.00 21.08
CA ALA A 147 11.56 -4.47 21.08
C ALA A 147 12.44 -3.62 20.15
N HIS A 148 11.94 -3.25 18.97
CA HIS A 148 12.62 -2.33 18.06
C HIS A 148 12.80 -0.94 18.70
N PHE A 149 11.73 -0.32 19.23
CA PHE A 149 11.83 0.99 19.86
C PHE A 149 12.81 1.00 21.04
N LYS A 150 12.72 0.05 21.97
CA LYS A 150 13.65 -0.08 23.11
C LYS A 150 15.12 -0.22 22.71
N SER A 151 15.41 -0.73 21.51
CA SER A 151 16.78 -0.93 21.00
C SER A 151 17.26 0.15 20.02
N HIS A 152 16.38 1.04 19.54
CA HIS A 152 16.68 2.02 18.49
C HIS A 152 16.38 3.48 18.88
N ILE A 153 15.87 3.74 20.10
CA ILE A 153 15.86 5.08 20.71
C ILE A 153 17.28 5.62 20.94
N ASN A 154 17.42 6.94 21.02
CA ASN A 154 18.70 7.59 21.24
C ASN A 154 19.28 7.28 22.64
N ASN A 155 20.60 7.43 22.79
CA ASN A 155 21.32 7.07 24.01
C ASN A 155 20.90 7.90 25.25
N SER A 156 20.49 9.16 25.07
CA SER A 156 20.04 10.04 26.16
C SER A 156 18.75 9.52 26.78
N LEU A 157 17.74 9.27 25.94
CA LEU A 157 16.44 8.76 26.36
C LEU A 157 16.56 7.33 26.89
N SER A 158 17.40 6.48 26.28
CA SER A 158 17.68 5.13 26.79
C SER A 158 18.28 5.17 28.20
N ALA A 159 19.27 6.03 28.46
CA ALA A 159 19.86 6.20 29.79
C ALA A 159 18.89 6.83 30.81
N ALA A 160 18.00 7.73 30.40
CA ALA A 160 16.96 8.29 31.25
C ALA A 160 15.86 7.27 31.59
N HIS A 161 15.44 6.46 30.62
CA HIS A 161 14.52 5.34 30.80
C HIS A 161 15.09 4.28 31.76
N GLN A 162 16.36 3.90 31.61
CA GLN A 162 17.03 2.93 32.50
C GLN A 162 17.11 3.39 33.97
N ARG A 163 17.07 4.71 34.24
CA ARG A 163 17.02 5.26 35.62
C ARG A 163 15.66 5.09 36.30
N ARG A 164 14.58 4.79 35.56
CA ARG A 164 13.22 4.59 36.11
C ARG A 164 12.91 3.08 36.19
N SER A 165 13.01 2.51 37.39
CA SER A 165 12.84 1.05 37.67
C SER A 165 11.51 0.48 37.16
N GLU A 166 10.43 1.25 37.25
CA GLU A 166 9.09 0.88 36.78
C GLU A 166 9.04 0.85 35.25
N ALA A 167 9.63 1.85 34.58
CA ALA A 167 9.64 1.98 33.12
C ALA A 167 10.31 0.79 32.41
N VAL A 168 11.41 0.29 32.99
CA VAL A 168 12.17 -0.84 32.43
C VAL A 168 11.32 -2.12 32.32
N LYS A 169 10.32 -2.29 33.20
CA LYS A 169 9.44 -3.47 33.26
C LYS A 169 8.24 -3.39 32.32
N GLU A 170 7.94 -2.21 31.78
CA GLU A 170 6.75 -2.00 30.95
C GLU A 170 6.84 -2.81 29.64
N ASP A 171 5.87 -3.68 29.40
CA ASP A 171 5.80 -4.57 28.24
C ASP A 171 4.60 -4.27 27.31
N ASP A 172 3.66 -3.39 27.71
CA ASP A 172 2.68 -2.84 26.77
C ASP A 172 3.30 -1.72 25.93
N LEU A 173 3.13 -1.84 24.60
CA LEU A 173 3.64 -0.86 23.64
C LEU A 173 3.09 0.56 23.89
N MET A 174 1.80 0.68 24.24
CA MET A 174 1.16 1.99 24.38
C MET A 174 1.55 2.67 25.70
N GLN A 175 1.62 1.92 26.81
CA GLN A 175 2.14 2.44 28.07
C GLN A 175 3.61 2.84 27.96
N TRP A 176 4.44 2.02 27.32
CA TRP A 176 5.85 2.36 27.11
C TRP A 176 6.04 3.64 26.28
N ILE A 177 5.23 3.83 25.22
CA ILE A 177 5.21 5.07 24.43
C ILE A 177 4.86 6.30 25.29
N LEU A 178 3.91 6.18 26.23
CA LEU A 178 3.56 7.27 27.14
C LEU A 178 4.70 7.59 28.11
N ILE A 179 5.36 6.56 28.65
CA ILE A 179 6.50 6.71 29.57
C ILE A 179 7.70 7.36 28.89
N ILE A 180 8.09 6.91 27.69
CA ILE A 180 9.26 7.48 26.99
C ILE A 180 9.02 8.93 26.54
N LYS A 181 7.76 9.28 26.22
CA LYS A 181 7.36 10.66 25.92
C LYS A 181 7.43 11.57 27.15
N ASP A 182 6.99 11.10 28.32
CA ASP A 182 7.14 11.85 29.59
C ASP A 182 8.61 12.09 29.95
N ILE A 183 9.48 11.11 29.70
CA ILE A 183 10.93 11.24 29.86
C ILE A 183 11.50 12.31 28.91
N GLU A 184 11.15 12.30 27.63
CA GLU A 184 11.58 13.32 26.65
C GLU A 184 11.17 14.74 27.09
N VAL A 185 9.89 14.94 27.43
CA VAL A 185 9.38 16.23 27.92
C VAL A 185 10.08 16.68 29.21
N SER A 186 10.43 15.74 30.10
CA SER A 186 11.21 16.05 31.31
C SER A 186 12.63 16.54 30.98
N GLN A 187 13.32 15.89 30.04
CA GLN A 187 14.67 16.29 29.63
C GLN A 187 14.69 17.65 28.92
N ASP A 188 13.69 17.93 28.08
CA ASP A 188 13.57 19.21 27.38
C ASP A 188 13.27 20.36 28.34
N ALA A 189 12.46 20.12 29.39
CA ALA A 189 12.21 21.11 30.44
C ALA A 189 13.48 21.42 31.26
N GLU A 190 14.24 20.40 31.66
CA GLU A 190 15.54 20.56 32.34
C GLU A 190 16.52 21.37 31.45
N ARG A 191 16.73 20.97 30.19
CA ARG A 191 17.58 21.68 29.22
C ARG A 191 17.13 23.12 28.98
N GLY A 192 15.83 23.37 28.88
CA GLY A 192 15.28 24.72 28.71
C GLY A 192 15.59 25.63 29.89
N SER A 193 15.52 25.10 31.13
CA SER A 193 15.85 25.85 32.35
C SER A 193 17.34 26.16 32.51
N ASP A 194 18.23 25.23 32.15
CA ASP A 194 19.69 25.45 32.23
C ASP A 194 20.16 26.58 31.30
N LEU A 195 19.53 26.72 30.12
CA LEU A 195 19.83 27.80 29.18
C LEU A 195 19.41 29.18 29.72
N ASP A 196 18.28 29.26 30.42
CA ASP A 196 17.79 30.50 31.04
C ASP A 196 18.66 30.92 32.25
N VAL A 197 19.16 29.94 33.02
CA VAL A 197 20.14 30.16 34.10
C VAL A 197 21.49 30.64 33.56
N MET A 198 21.98 30.11 32.43
CA MET A 198 23.21 30.59 31.81
C MET A 198 23.08 32.02 31.25
N GLN A 199 21.91 32.43 30.76
CA GLN A 199 21.66 33.80 30.32
C GLN A 199 21.42 34.78 31.50
N SER A 200 21.05 34.27 32.67
CA SER A 200 20.78 35.06 33.88
C SER A 200 22.01 35.36 34.75
N SER A 201 23.23 35.08 34.28
CA SER A 201 24.46 35.46 34.99
C SER A 201 24.59 36.99 35.08
N PRO A 202 24.67 37.59 36.27
CA PRO A 202 24.76 39.04 36.40
C PRO A 202 26.10 39.53 35.83
N VAL A 203 26.02 40.33 34.76
CA VAL A 203 27.16 41.10 34.26
C VAL A 203 27.67 41.97 35.40
N ILE A 204 28.86 41.66 35.92
CA ILE A 204 29.56 42.49 36.90
C ILE A 204 29.92 43.80 36.19
N PHE A 205 29.04 44.79 36.31
CA PHE A 205 29.24 46.15 35.84
C PHE A 205 30.47 46.73 36.52
N LYS A 206 31.60 46.77 35.79
CA LYS A 206 32.68 47.71 36.11
C LYS A 206 32.17 49.11 35.75
N PRO A 207 31.99 50.02 36.73
CA PRO A 207 31.49 51.35 36.44
C PRO A 207 32.49 52.08 35.55
N THR A 208 32.07 52.41 34.32
CA THR A 208 32.84 53.23 33.39
C THR A 208 32.16 54.60 33.26
N ASP A 209 33.00 55.64 33.23
CA ASP A 209 32.68 57.05 33.49
C ASP A 209 31.53 57.64 32.63
N PRO A 210 30.48 58.23 33.23
CA PRO A 210 29.30 58.75 32.51
C PRO A 210 29.54 60.16 31.93
N ARG A 211 30.54 60.33 31.06
CA ARG A 211 30.76 61.58 30.30
C ARG A 211 31.21 61.34 28.86
N LEU A 212 30.24 61.18 27.95
CA LEU A 212 30.22 61.90 26.68
C LEU A 212 28.78 61.98 26.14
N LYS A 213 28.49 63.02 25.36
CA LYS A 213 27.14 63.49 25.04
C LYS A 213 26.95 63.55 23.52
N ARG A 214 25.71 63.26 23.07
CA ARG A 214 24.91 64.06 22.10
C ARG A 214 25.03 63.79 20.57
N LYS A 215 23.84 63.54 19.98
CA LYS A 215 23.40 63.69 18.56
C LYS A 215 23.96 62.64 17.56
N TYR A 216 23.28 62.28 16.47
CA TYR A 216 22.33 63.05 15.65
C TYR A 216 21.22 62.20 14.97
N SER A 217 20.07 62.84 14.73
CA SER A 217 18.94 62.58 13.81
C SER A 217 19.25 61.77 12.52
N SER A 218 18.39 60.83 12.09
CA SER A 218 17.14 61.00 11.29
C SER A 218 17.34 61.23 9.79
N SER A 219 16.84 60.32 8.96
CA SER A 219 15.93 60.61 7.82
C SER A 219 15.38 59.31 7.23
N ASP A 220 14.09 59.28 6.95
CA ASP A 220 13.48 58.39 5.96
C ASP A 220 13.93 58.76 4.55
N ASP A 221 13.74 57.87 3.57
CA ASP A 221 13.09 58.25 2.30
C ASP A 221 12.57 57.04 1.49
N GLU A 222 11.63 57.31 0.59
CA GLU A 222 10.62 56.37 0.09
C GLU A 222 10.79 55.92 -1.39
N VAL A 223 10.06 54.85 -1.75
CA VAL A 223 9.39 54.60 -3.06
C VAL A 223 10.16 54.00 -4.28
N PRO A 224 9.48 53.22 -5.16
CA PRO A 224 10.06 52.33 -6.20
C PRO A 224 9.67 52.85 -7.63
N PRO A 225 9.11 52.10 -8.61
CA PRO A 225 9.30 50.72 -9.11
C PRO A 225 9.66 50.71 -10.64
N LYS A 226 9.61 49.54 -11.32
CA LYS A 226 9.33 49.48 -12.78
C LYS A 226 8.83 48.11 -13.30
N ARG A 227 8.03 48.16 -14.38
CA ARG A 227 7.27 47.06 -15.02
C ARG A 227 7.26 47.23 -16.55
N ALA A 228 7.39 46.14 -17.30
CA ALA A 228 6.88 45.92 -18.67
C ALA A 228 6.89 44.38 -18.91
N THR A 229 5.90 43.66 -19.47
CA THR A 229 4.89 43.88 -20.54
C THR A 229 5.44 43.74 -21.97
N MET A 230 5.02 42.68 -22.68
CA MET A 230 4.60 42.64 -24.12
C MET A 230 4.13 41.20 -24.49
N SER A 231 3.42 41.02 -25.62
CA SER A 231 2.66 39.78 -25.96
C SER A 231 2.91 39.28 -27.44
N PRO A 232 2.09 38.43 -28.13
CA PRO A 232 2.52 37.52 -29.23
C PRO A 232 2.19 38.12 -30.64
N PRO A 233 2.26 37.46 -31.84
CA PRO A 233 1.75 36.11 -32.29
C PRO A 233 2.76 35.38 -33.26
N PRO A 234 2.42 34.46 -34.22
CA PRO A 234 1.16 33.78 -34.59
C PRO A 234 1.21 32.26 -34.92
N SER A 235 0.05 31.74 -35.32
CA SER A 235 -0.35 30.33 -35.54
C SER A 235 0.03 29.69 -36.89
N THR A 236 -0.17 28.37 -37.04
CA THR A 236 -0.53 27.75 -38.32
C THR A 236 -1.48 26.55 -38.10
N SER A 237 -2.51 26.44 -38.94
CA SER A 237 -3.52 25.37 -38.88
C SER A 237 -3.28 24.31 -39.95
N THR A 238 -3.65 23.06 -39.69
CA THR A 238 -4.15 22.15 -40.74
C THR A 238 -5.25 21.24 -40.17
N SER A 239 -6.13 20.72 -41.03
CA SER A 239 -7.38 20.06 -40.64
C SER A 239 -7.68 18.83 -41.52
N VAL A 240 -8.66 18.01 -41.10
CA VAL A 240 -9.31 16.93 -41.89
C VAL A 240 -8.41 15.68 -42.08
N THR A 241 -8.84 14.46 -41.73
CA THR A 241 -9.75 13.64 -42.55
C THR A 241 -10.53 12.59 -41.74
N THR A 242 -11.75 12.30 -42.19
CA THR A 242 -12.76 11.41 -41.60
C THR A 242 -12.95 10.14 -42.46
N VAL A 243 -13.77 9.18 -41.98
CA VAL A 243 -14.46 8.04 -42.67
C VAL A 243 -13.62 6.83 -43.15
N PRO A 244 -14.21 5.61 -43.30
CA PRO A 244 -15.49 5.07 -42.80
C PRO A 244 -15.44 3.66 -42.11
N LEU A 245 -16.62 3.20 -41.69
CA LEU A 245 -16.99 1.88 -41.12
C LEU A 245 -17.09 0.71 -42.15
N THR A 246 -17.40 -0.48 -41.63
CA THR A 246 -18.21 -1.62 -42.19
C THR A 246 -17.45 -2.97 -42.44
N PRO A 247 -18.12 -4.15 -42.62
CA PRO A 247 -18.62 -4.95 -41.49
C PRO A 247 -18.43 -6.51 -41.59
N ILE A 248 -18.99 -7.21 -40.60
CA ILE A 248 -19.25 -8.67 -40.42
C ILE A 248 -19.76 -9.41 -41.69
N PRO A 249 -19.50 -10.73 -41.87
CA PRO A 249 -20.32 -11.83 -41.29
C PRO A 249 -19.47 -13.03 -40.76
N LEU A 250 -19.80 -13.86 -39.77
CA LEU A 250 -21.05 -14.52 -39.31
C LEU A 250 -21.61 -15.59 -40.25
N SER A 251 -21.29 -16.87 -40.00
CA SER A 251 -22.00 -18.05 -40.55
C SER A 251 -21.68 -19.33 -39.73
N ASP A 252 -22.64 -19.69 -38.87
CA ASP A 252 -23.01 -21.09 -38.56
C ASP A 252 -24.24 -21.39 -39.46
N PRO A 253 -24.60 -22.64 -39.86
CA PRO A 253 -25.43 -23.44 -38.95
C PRO A 253 -25.49 -24.99 -39.18
N SER A 254 -26.33 -25.63 -38.35
CA SER A 254 -27.06 -26.91 -38.57
C SER A 254 -26.28 -28.21 -38.33
N VAL A 255 -26.60 -29.03 -37.31
CA VAL A 255 -27.87 -29.72 -36.96
C VAL A 255 -28.30 -30.78 -37.98
N THR A 256 -28.13 -32.07 -37.64
CA THR A 256 -29.10 -33.14 -37.97
C THR A 256 -28.99 -34.31 -36.98
N HIS A 257 -29.97 -35.22 -36.99
CA HIS A 257 -30.35 -36.08 -35.86
C HIS A 257 -29.75 -37.51 -35.86
N SER A 258 -29.88 -38.16 -34.69
CA SER A 258 -29.58 -39.57 -34.37
C SER A 258 -30.38 -40.61 -35.20
N PRO A 259 -29.99 -41.89 -35.16
CA PRO A 259 -30.64 -42.80 -34.20
C PRO A 259 -29.66 -43.74 -33.46
N GLY A 260 -30.08 -44.26 -32.30
CA GLY A 260 -29.20 -45.02 -31.40
C GLY A 260 -29.46 -46.54 -31.34
N THR A 261 -28.60 -47.28 -30.64
CA THR A 261 -28.87 -48.66 -30.19
C THR A 261 -28.06 -49.01 -28.93
N SER A 262 -28.73 -49.65 -27.95
CA SER A 262 -28.21 -50.54 -26.88
C SER A 262 -26.89 -50.21 -26.14
N LEU A 263 -27.00 -49.98 -24.83
CA LEU A 263 -25.98 -50.31 -23.82
C LEU A 263 -25.63 -51.81 -23.84
N PRO A 264 -24.40 -52.21 -23.47
CA PRO A 264 -24.15 -52.48 -22.05
C PRO A 264 -22.83 -51.93 -21.47
N ASP A 265 -22.79 -51.94 -20.14
CA ASP A 265 -21.62 -51.92 -19.24
C ASP A 265 -20.59 -50.77 -19.29
N ARG A 266 -20.76 -49.86 -18.31
CA ARG A 266 -19.70 -49.49 -17.36
C ARG A 266 -18.36 -48.99 -17.94
N ALA A 267 -18.43 -48.00 -18.82
CA ALA A 267 -17.31 -47.13 -19.10
C ALA A 267 -16.80 -46.49 -17.78
N TYR A 268 -15.52 -46.70 -17.45
CA TYR A 268 -14.87 -46.03 -16.34
C TYR A 268 -14.87 -44.52 -16.61
N SER A 269 -15.61 -43.77 -15.81
CA SER A 269 -15.52 -42.31 -15.80
C SER A 269 -14.09 -41.94 -15.43
N HIS A 270 -13.32 -41.46 -16.42
CA HIS A 270 -12.01 -40.86 -16.21
C HIS A 270 -12.18 -39.54 -15.47
N HIS A 271 -12.43 -39.63 -14.17
CA HIS A 271 -12.35 -38.49 -13.27
C HIS A 271 -10.94 -37.91 -13.39
N VAL A 272 -10.82 -36.77 -14.07
CA VAL A 272 -9.58 -36.01 -14.15
C VAL A 272 -9.23 -35.62 -12.72
N ARG A 273 -8.24 -36.32 -12.13
CA ARG A 273 -7.82 -36.03 -10.76
C ARG A 273 -6.81 -34.91 -10.79
N LEU A 274 -6.97 -33.96 -9.88
CA LEU A 274 -5.96 -32.92 -9.65
C LEU A 274 -4.58 -33.57 -9.41
N PRO A 275 -3.50 -33.11 -10.07
CA PRO A 275 -2.15 -33.62 -9.83
C PRO A 275 -1.81 -33.61 -8.35
N CYS A 276 -1.07 -34.61 -7.85
CA CYS A 276 -0.64 -34.59 -6.45
C CYS A 276 0.30 -33.40 -6.21
N LEU A 277 0.25 -32.79 -5.03
CA LEU A 277 1.23 -31.78 -4.64
C LEU A 277 2.59 -32.47 -4.42
N THR A 278 3.68 -31.84 -4.84
CA THR A 278 5.04 -32.23 -4.43
C THR A 278 5.28 -31.86 -2.96
N ASP A 279 6.36 -32.37 -2.36
CA ASP A 279 6.73 -31.97 -0.99
C ASP A 279 7.15 -30.49 -0.92
N GLU A 280 7.86 -29.99 -1.92
CA GLU A 280 8.18 -28.56 -2.08
C GLU A 280 6.91 -27.70 -2.16
N GLN A 281 5.91 -28.10 -2.95
CA GLN A 281 4.61 -27.42 -3.01
C GLN A 281 3.89 -27.50 -1.67
N ARG A 282 3.96 -28.64 -0.95
CA ARG A 282 3.37 -28.76 0.39
C ARG A 282 4.04 -27.81 1.38
N ASP A 283 5.36 -27.71 1.38
CA ASP A 283 6.10 -26.86 2.32
C ASP A 283 5.96 -25.38 1.99
N TRP A 284 5.95 -25.01 0.71
CA TRP A 284 5.60 -23.67 0.27
C TRP A 284 4.16 -23.29 0.67
N MET A 285 3.21 -24.22 0.56
CA MET A 285 1.86 -24.00 1.08
C MET A 285 1.81 -23.84 2.61
N LYS A 286 2.62 -24.59 3.39
CA LYS A 286 2.73 -24.36 4.84
C LYS A 286 3.28 -22.97 5.13
N GLU A 287 4.36 -22.58 4.44
CA GLU A 287 5.04 -21.29 4.60
C GLU A 287 4.11 -20.11 4.28
N LYS A 288 3.37 -20.19 3.16
CA LYS A 288 2.43 -19.14 2.71
C LYS A 288 1.00 -19.29 3.28
N LYS A 289 0.84 -20.06 4.37
CA LYS A 289 -0.45 -20.39 5.04
C LYS A 289 -1.58 -20.68 4.04
N GLY A 290 -1.27 -21.47 3.01
CA GLY A 290 -2.19 -21.89 1.96
C GLY A 290 -3.10 -23.03 2.41
N CYS A 291 -4.26 -23.14 1.75
CA CYS A 291 -5.24 -24.18 2.03
C CYS A 291 -5.10 -25.37 1.06
N PHE A 292 -4.64 -26.51 1.56
CA PHE A 292 -4.39 -27.73 0.76
C PHE A 292 -5.62 -28.28 0.01
N LYS A 293 -6.84 -27.91 0.42
CA LYS A 293 -8.09 -28.34 -0.25
C LYS A 293 -8.34 -27.52 -1.51
N CYS A 294 -8.45 -26.19 -1.41
CA CYS A 294 -8.68 -25.31 -2.58
C CYS A 294 -7.41 -24.94 -3.35
N ARG A 295 -6.24 -25.30 -2.79
CA ARG A 295 -4.90 -25.08 -3.39
C ARG A 295 -4.52 -23.61 -3.59
N ARG A 296 -5.20 -22.71 -2.88
CA ARG A 296 -4.87 -21.27 -2.81
C ARG A 296 -3.85 -21.02 -1.71
N ILE A 297 -2.83 -20.22 -2.01
CA ILE A 297 -1.94 -19.60 -1.02
C ILE A 297 -2.63 -18.39 -0.35
N TRP A 298 -2.14 -17.95 0.81
CA TRP A 298 -2.67 -16.79 1.55
C TRP A 298 -4.16 -16.89 1.91
N ALA A 299 -4.70 -18.10 1.99
CA ALA A 299 -6.15 -18.30 2.01
C ALA A 299 -6.81 -18.02 3.38
N PHE A 300 -6.00 -17.86 4.44
CA PHE A 300 -6.41 -17.61 5.83
C PHE A 300 -7.45 -18.59 6.42
N HIS A 301 -7.60 -19.78 5.82
CA HIS A 301 -8.48 -20.85 6.30
C HIS A 301 -7.81 -22.22 6.14
N THR A 302 -8.14 -23.19 7.00
CA THR A 302 -7.60 -24.55 6.88
C THR A 302 -8.42 -25.42 5.93
N SER A 303 -7.90 -26.60 5.55
CA SER A 303 -8.65 -27.58 4.77
C SER A 303 -9.99 -28.00 5.40
N ARG A 304 -10.17 -27.83 6.72
CA ARG A 304 -11.43 -28.09 7.43
C ARG A 304 -12.46 -26.97 7.25
N GLU A 305 -12.02 -25.71 7.31
CA GLU A 305 -12.87 -24.52 7.09
C GLU A 305 -12.99 -24.11 5.61
N CYS A 306 -12.42 -24.88 4.69
CA CYS A 306 -12.36 -24.52 3.28
C CYS A 306 -13.71 -24.69 2.56
N HIS A 307 -14.43 -23.57 2.44
CA HIS A 307 -15.68 -23.41 1.70
C HIS A 307 -15.52 -23.52 0.18
N TYR A 308 -14.36 -23.15 -0.38
CA TYR A 308 -14.12 -23.14 -1.84
C TYR A 308 -14.02 -24.53 -2.52
N GLY A 309 -14.01 -25.63 -1.75
CA GLY A 309 -13.84 -26.98 -2.29
C GLY A 309 -12.47 -27.23 -2.95
N PRO A 310 -12.27 -28.37 -3.64
CA PRO A 310 -11.14 -28.57 -4.53
C PRO A 310 -11.31 -27.75 -5.84
N PRO A 311 -10.22 -27.24 -6.45
CA PRO A 311 -10.31 -26.55 -7.73
C PRO A 311 -10.74 -27.49 -8.87
N ASP A 312 -11.32 -26.94 -9.93
CA ASP A 312 -11.74 -27.69 -11.11
C ASP A 312 -10.51 -28.29 -11.84
N PRO A 313 -10.44 -29.62 -12.02
CA PRO A 313 -9.27 -30.28 -12.59
C PRO A 313 -9.05 -30.00 -14.08
N THR A 314 -10.03 -29.43 -14.80
CA THR A 314 -9.88 -29.06 -16.22
C THR A 314 -9.25 -27.68 -16.42
N THR A 315 -9.44 -26.77 -15.46
CA THR A 315 -8.90 -25.40 -15.49
C THR A 315 -7.71 -25.20 -14.55
N TYR A 316 -7.48 -26.11 -13.61
CA TYR A 316 -6.41 -26.02 -12.62
C TYR A 316 -5.00 -26.21 -13.21
N ARG A 317 -4.21 -25.12 -13.23
CA ARG A 317 -2.85 -25.07 -13.80
C ARG A 317 -1.72 -25.58 -12.89
N GLY A 318 -2.05 -26.17 -11.73
CA GLY A 318 -1.06 -26.50 -10.70
C GLY A 318 -0.86 -25.38 -9.68
N ILE A 319 -0.12 -25.67 -8.60
CA ILE A 319 0.52 -24.62 -7.80
C ILE A 319 1.87 -24.38 -8.45
N LEU A 320 1.91 -23.47 -9.42
CA LEU A 320 3.15 -23.11 -10.07
C LEU A 320 3.90 -22.14 -9.16
N MET A 321 5.21 -22.34 -8.99
CA MET A 321 6.06 -21.35 -8.32
C MET A 321 6.06 -20.00 -9.05
N GLN A 322 5.45 -19.89 -10.23
CA GLN A 322 5.26 -18.65 -11.00
C GLN A 322 4.31 -17.65 -10.30
N ASP A 323 3.48 -18.10 -9.36
CA ASP A 323 2.76 -17.23 -8.42
C ASP A 323 3.73 -16.55 -7.40
N GLY A 324 5.05 -16.83 -7.48
CA GLY A 324 6.12 -16.28 -6.63
C GLY A 324 7.55 -16.23 -7.23
N ILE A 325 7.74 -16.56 -8.52
CA ILE A 325 8.97 -16.56 -9.36
C ILE A 325 10.16 -17.48 -8.95
N ASN A 326 10.53 -18.36 -9.89
CA ASN A 326 11.80 -19.10 -10.08
C ASN A 326 12.56 -19.72 -8.89
N LEU A 327 12.43 -21.05 -8.74
CA LEU A 327 13.58 -21.97 -8.59
C LEU A 327 13.14 -23.42 -8.83
N ALA A 328 13.30 -23.90 -10.07
CA ALA A 328 13.18 -25.32 -10.41
C ALA A 328 13.98 -25.62 -11.69
N PHE A 329 15.27 -25.90 -11.53
CA PHE A 329 15.89 -26.89 -12.41
C PHE A 329 15.21 -28.24 -12.12
N ASP A 330 15.06 -29.08 -13.15
CA ASP A 330 14.56 -30.47 -13.08
C ASP A 330 13.04 -30.75 -13.05
N ALA A 331 12.18 -29.78 -13.39
CA ALA A 331 10.81 -30.10 -13.80
C ALA A 331 10.80 -30.87 -15.15
N PRO A 332 10.20 -32.09 -15.25
CA PRO A 332 10.21 -32.88 -16.49
C PRO A 332 9.52 -32.17 -17.67
N LYS A 333 10.29 -31.94 -18.75
CA LYS A 333 9.82 -31.22 -19.94
C LYS A 333 8.80 -32.02 -20.75
N HIS A 334 7.52 -31.70 -20.60
CA HIS A 334 6.49 -32.03 -21.58
C HIS A 334 5.93 -30.75 -22.23
N TYR A 335 6.42 -30.46 -23.45
CA TYR A 335 5.81 -29.76 -24.61
C TYR A 335 4.76 -28.63 -24.39
N SER A 336 4.74 -27.51 -25.13
CA SER A 336 5.61 -27.03 -26.22
C SER A 336 5.23 -25.62 -26.72
N GLN A 337 6.22 -24.86 -27.21
CA GLN A 337 6.13 -23.76 -28.19
C GLN A 337 5.20 -22.54 -27.93
N SER A 338 5.83 -21.40 -27.60
CA SER A 338 5.46 -20.06 -28.09
C SER A 338 6.66 -19.09 -27.90
N PRO A 339 6.74 -17.98 -28.67
CA PRO A 339 8.02 -17.36 -29.02
C PRO A 339 8.63 -16.47 -27.92
N GLN A 340 9.96 -16.36 -27.92
CA GLN A 340 10.69 -15.51 -26.98
C GLN A 340 10.60 -14.04 -27.36
N LEU A 341 10.21 -13.20 -26.41
CA LEU A 341 10.49 -11.77 -26.43
C LEU A 341 11.80 -11.52 -25.69
N LEU A 342 12.77 -10.89 -26.36
CA LEU A 342 13.98 -10.40 -25.73
C LEU A 342 13.61 -9.29 -24.73
N TYR A 343 14.05 -9.47 -23.49
CA TYR A 343 14.00 -8.43 -22.47
C TYR A 343 15.27 -7.58 -22.60
N ASN A 344 15.12 -6.30 -22.96
CA ASN A 344 16.22 -5.35 -22.86
C ASN A 344 16.30 -4.83 -21.42
N ASP A 345 17.51 -4.77 -20.88
CA ASP A 345 17.80 -4.51 -19.47
C ASP A 345 18.42 -3.11 -19.32
N ASP A 346 17.55 -2.09 -19.34
CA ASP A 346 17.91 -0.69 -19.14
C ASP A 346 16.78 0.03 -18.37
N ASP A 347 16.86 0.03 -17.03
CA ASP A 347 16.19 1.06 -16.20
C ASP A 347 16.78 1.13 -14.79
N ARG A 348 18.08 1.47 -14.71
CA ARG A 348 18.63 2.10 -13.50
C ARG A 348 18.44 3.60 -13.61
N HIS A 349 17.45 4.18 -12.93
CA HIS A 349 17.51 5.50 -12.26
C HIS A 349 16.16 5.87 -11.64
N TRP A 350 15.98 5.68 -10.33
CA TRP A 350 14.97 6.42 -9.55
C TRP A 350 15.53 6.80 -8.16
N ARG A 351 15.89 8.08 -8.01
CA ARG A 351 16.13 8.76 -6.73
C ARG A 351 15.00 9.75 -6.48
N GLY A 352 14.71 10.03 -5.20
CA GLY A 352 14.04 11.27 -4.78
C GLY A 352 12.56 11.10 -4.44
N TRP A 353 12.29 10.77 -3.17
CA TRP A 353 11.00 10.99 -2.51
C TRP A 353 11.26 11.69 -1.16
N GLU A 354 11.58 12.98 -1.24
CA GLU A 354 11.57 13.92 -0.11
C GLU A 354 10.92 15.22 -0.59
N ASN A 355 9.72 15.52 -0.06
CA ASN A 355 9.13 16.83 0.24
C ASN A 355 7.66 16.62 0.66
#